data_AF-A0A945Z0Y8-F1
#
_entry.id   AF-A0A945Z0Y8-F1
#
_cell.length_a   1.000
_cell.length_b   1.000
_cell.length_c   1.000
_cell.angle_alpha   90.00
_cell.angle_beta   90.00
_cell.angle_gamma   90.00
#
_symmetry.space_group_name_H-M   'P 1'
#
loop_
_entity.id
_entity.type
_entity.pdbx_description
1 polymer ?
#
loop_
_entity_poly.entity_id
_entity_poly.type
_entity_poly.pdbx_seq_one_letter_code
_entity_poly.pdbx_strand_id
1 'polypeptide(L)'
;MRTAQEVIASLPPYCYSVTNVEDTERLIRIRAGQSGYEVVAQRHGDPKKTAELFNRNLNVTEAQHDAMVTGSMFGWHCPGADPDNN
;
A
#
# COMPACT_ATOMS: atom_id res chain seq x y z
N MET A 1 9.59 -20.65 0.76
CA MET A 1 9.23 -19.41 0.05
C MET A 1 7.72 -19.31 0.15
N ARG A 2 7.18 -18.29 0.83
CA ARG A 2 5.72 -18.11 0.87
C ARG A 2 5.23 -17.80 -0.53
N THR A 3 4.06 -18.31 -0.89
CA THR A 3 3.44 -17.96 -2.18
C THR A 3 2.86 -16.55 -2.11
N ALA A 4 2.63 -15.93 -3.28
CA ALA A 4 1.96 -14.63 -3.34
C ALA A 4 0.62 -14.64 -2.58
N GLN A 5 -0.14 -15.74 -2.61
CA GLN A 5 -1.39 -15.87 -1.85
C GLN A 5 -1.21 -15.84 -0.33
N GLU A 6 -0.15 -16.47 0.20
CA GLU A 6 0.15 -16.47 1.64
C GLU A 6 0.62 -15.10 2.12
N VAL A 7 1.41 -14.41 1.29
CA VAL A 7 1.83 -13.04 1.51
C VAL A 7 0.60 -12.12 1.55
N ILE A 8 -0.27 -12.19 0.53
CA ILE A 8 -1.52 -11.42 0.46
C ILE A 8 -2.42 -11.70 1.67
N ALA A 9 -2.51 -12.95 2.12
CA ALA A 9 -3.31 -13.33 3.28
C ALA A 9 -2.76 -12.76 4.61
N SER A 10 -1.47 -12.44 4.67
CA SER A 10 -0.80 -11.85 5.85
C SER A 10 -0.81 -10.31 5.82
N LEU A 11 -1.24 -9.72 4.72
CA LEU A 11 -1.31 -8.27 4.51
C LEU A 11 -2.72 -7.73 4.83
N PRO A 12 -2.81 -6.45 5.21
CA PRO A 12 -4.10 -5.80 5.38
C PRO A 12 -4.83 -5.70 4.03
N PRO A 13 -6.18 -5.70 4.02
CA PRO A 13 -6.94 -5.69 2.77
C PRO A 13 -6.67 -4.44 1.92
N TYR A 14 -6.38 -3.32 2.58
CA TYR A 14 -6.05 -2.05 1.93
C TYR A 14 -4.96 -1.32 2.72
N CYS A 15 -4.08 -0.62 2.00
CA CYS A 15 -3.24 0.43 2.57
C CYS A 15 -3.37 1.72 1.76
N TYR A 16 -2.98 2.82 2.37
CA TYR A 16 -2.95 4.13 1.74
C TYR A 16 -1.53 4.59 1.57
N SER A 17 -1.23 5.19 0.43
CA SER A 17 0.05 5.82 0.17
C SER A 17 -0.16 7.13 -0.57
N VAL A 18 0.91 7.88 -0.77
CA VAL A 18 0.89 9.06 -1.61
C VAL A 18 1.77 8.83 -2.81
N THR A 19 1.32 9.28 -3.97
CA THR A 19 2.13 9.29 -5.18
C THR A 19 2.01 10.63 -5.87
N ASN A 20 3.06 11.04 -6.57
CA ASN A 20 3.06 12.26 -7.37
C ASN A 20 2.47 11.94 -8.73
N VAL A 21 1.25 12.39 -8.97
CA VAL A 21 0.57 12.30 -10.27
C VAL A 21 0.54 13.71 -10.83
N GLU A 22 1.22 13.94 -11.96
CA GLU A 22 1.24 15.24 -12.65
C GLU A 22 1.66 16.40 -11.72
N ASP A 23 2.80 16.26 -11.04
CA ASP A 23 3.35 17.26 -10.09
C ASP A 23 2.46 17.53 -8.85
N THR A 24 1.40 16.75 -8.65
CA THR A 24 0.50 16.87 -7.50
C THR A 24 0.53 15.61 -6.66
N GLU A 25 0.74 15.76 -5.36
CA GLU A 25 0.59 14.64 -4.41
C GLU A 25 -0.87 14.19 -4.38
N ARG A 26 -1.12 12.95 -4.76
CA ARG A 26 -2.44 12.31 -4.70
C ARG A 26 -2.40 11.17 -3.71
N LEU A 27 -3.43 11.13 -2.86
CA LEU A 27 -3.68 9.98 -2.01
C LEU A 27 -4.09 8.81 -2.90
N ILE A 28 -3.44 7.67 -2.72
CA ILE A 28 -3.74 6.42 -3.42
C ILE A 28 -4.08 5.33 -2.42
N ARG A 29 -4.97 4.42 -2.83
CA ARG A 29 -5.31 3.21 -2.10
C ARG A 29 -4.78 2.02 -2.88
N ILE A 30 -4.06 1.16 -2.19
CA ILE A 30 -3.51 -0.09 -2.71
C ILE A 30 -4.28 -1.24 -2.08
N ARG A 31 -4.70 -2.21 -2.89
CA ARG A 31 -5.41 -3.41 -2.43
C ARG A 31 -4.45 -4.60 -2.48
N ALA A 32 -4.42 -5.39 -1.41
CA ALA A 32 -3.59 -6.60 -1.37
C ALA A 32 -4.03 -7.58 -2.46
N GLY A 33 -3.07 -8.10 -3.22
CA GLY A 33 -3.31 -9.03 -4.33
C GLY A 33 -3.82 -8.41 -5.62
N GLN A 34 -3.96 -7.07 -5.68
CA GLN A 34 -4.31 -6.35 -6.90
C GLN A 34 -3.09 -5.62 -7.44
N SER A 35 -2.94 -5.60 -8.77
CA SER A 35 -1.88 -4.83 -9.41
C SER A 35 -2.34 -3.38 -9.60
N GLY A 36 -1.47 -2.43 -9.26
CA GLY A 36 -1.76 -1.01 -9.35
C GLY A 36 -2.52 -0.44 -8.15
N TYR A 37 -2.86 0.83 -8.26
CA TYR A 37 -3.44 1.63 -7.18
C TYR A 37 -4.67 2.40 -7.66
N GLU A 38 -5.57 2.69 -6.73
CA GLU A 38 -6.74 3.53 -6.97
C GLU A 38 -6.47 4.93 -6.42
N VAL A 39 -6.65 5.97 -7.25
CA VAL A 39 -6.52 7.36 -6.78
C VAL A 39 -7.73 7.73 -5.94
N VAL A 40 -7.49 8.12 -4.69
CA VAL A 40 -8.52 8.57 -3.77
C VAL A 40 -8.74 10.06 -3.99
N ALA A 41 -9.96 10.42 -4.38
CA ALA A 41 -10.35 11.81 -4.59
C ALA A 41 -10.43 12.55 -3.25
N GLN A 42 -9.28 13.07 -2.80
CA GLN A 42 -9.19 14.00 -1.67
C GLN A 42 -9.27 15.43 -2.18
N ARG A 43 -10.18 16.24 -1.60
CA ARG A 43 -10.35 17.66 -1.96
C ARG A 43 -9.57 18.62 -1.05
N HIS A 44 -9.31 18.25 0.21
CA HIS A 44 -8.68 19.11 1.22
C HIS A 44 -7.76 18.30 2.14
N GLY A 45 -6.71 18.95 2.67
CA GLY A 45 -5.74 18.36 3.60
C GLY A 45 -4.48 17.82 2.93
N ASP A 46 -3.44 17.58 3.74
CA ASP A 46 -2.19 16.97 3.29
C ASP A 46 -2.42 15.48 3.00
N PRO A 47 -2.26 14.99 1.75
CA PRO A 47 -2.51 13.59 1.40
C PRO A 47 -1.61 12.64 2.19
N LYS A 48 -0.38 13.06 2.53
CA LYS A 48 0.55 12.28 3.32
C LYS A 48 0.04 12.03 4.73
N LYS A 49 -0.40 13.08 5.42
CA LYS A 49 -0.98 12.96 6.78
C LYS A 49 -2.25 12.10 6.77
N THR A 50 -3.08 12.24 5.73
CA THR A 50 -4.29 11.42 5.59
C THR A 50 -3.93 9.94 5.40
N ALA A 51 -2.94 9.62 4.56
CA ALA A 51 -2.47 8.24 4.37
C ALA A 51 -1.97 7.63 5.68
N GLU A 52 -1.14 8.36 6.44
CA GLU A 52 -0.64 7.92 7.75
C GLU A 52 -1.77 7.69 8.75
N LEU A 53 -2.76 8.58 8.79
CA LEU A 53 -3.92 8.45 9.68
C LEU A 53 -4.77 7.22 9.34
N PHE A 54 -5.04 6.99 8.05
CA PHE A 54 -5.80 5.81 7.62
C PHE A 54 -5.06 4.51 7.89
N ASN A 55 -3.75 4.46 7.58
CA ASN A 55 -2.92 3.29 7.87
C ASN A 55 -2.89 3.00 9.37
N ARG A 56 -2.74 4.03 10.21
CA ARG A 56 -2.80 3.88 11.67
C ARG A 56 -4.15 3.33 12.14
N ASN A 57 -5.26 3.85 11.60
CA ASN A 57 -6.60 3.37 11.96
C ASN A 57 -6.84 1.91 11.52
N LEU A 58 -6.21 1.51 10.41
CA LEU A 58 -6.25 0.14 9.89
C LEU A 58 -5.19 -0.78 10.54
N ASN A 59 -4.39 -0.28 11.48
CA ASN A 59 -3.28 -1.00 12.10
C ASN A 59 -2.27 -1.55 11.06
N VAL A 60 -2.11 -0.84 9.95
CA VAL A 60 -1.11 -1.15 8.92
C VAL A 60 0.26 -0.74 9.44
N THR A 61 1.17 -1.70 9.54
CA THR A 61 2.57 -1.45 9.90
C THR A 61 3.35 -0.91 8.70
N GLU A 62 4.48 -0.25 8.95
CA GLU A 62 5.36 0.25 7.89
C GLU A 62 5.82 -0.89 6.95
N ALA A 63 6.20 -2.05 7.50
CA ALA A 63 6.57 -3.22 6.71
C ALA A 63 5.43 -3.72 5.80
N GLN A 64 4.19 -3.74 6.30
CA GLN A 64 3.03 -4.09 5.49
C GLN A 64 2.73 -3.05 4.42
N HIS A 65 2.91 -1.77 4.72
CA HIS A 65 2.75 -0.70 3.73
C HIS A 65 3.76 -0.84 2.59
N ASP A 66 5.05 -1.00 2.90
CA ASP A 66 6.11 -1.18 1.90
C ASP A 66 5.90 -2.44 1.06
N ALA A 67 5.53 -3.55 1.72
CA ALA A 67 5.15 -4.79 1.08
C ALA A 67 4.00 -4.62 0.08
N MET A 68 2.97 -3.86 0.46
CA MET A 68 1.84 -3.58 -0.42
C MET A 68 2.20 -2.67 -1.59
N VAL A 69 3.00 -1.62 -1.36
CA VAL A 69 3.51 -0.75 -2.43
C VAL A 69 4.32 -1.56 -3.43
N THR A 70 5.25 -2.37 -2.94
CA THR A 70 6.09 -3.24 -3.77
C THR A 70 5.26 -4.26 -4.53
N GLY A 71 4.33 -4.95 -3.86
CA GLY A 71 3.47 -5.95 -4.48
C GLY A 71 2.56 -5.38 -5.57
N SER A 72 2.06 -4.16 -5.36
CA SER A 72 1.23 -3.45 -6.35
C SER A 72 2.02 -2.96 -7.57
N MET A 73 3.28 -2.54 -7.39
CA MET A 73 4.10 -1.97 -8.47
C MET A 73 4.92 -3.01 -9.23
N PHE A 74 5.50 -3.98 -8.53
CA PHE A 74 6.43 -4.97 -9.08
C PHE A 74 5.87 -6.40 -9.09
N GLY A 75 4.78 -6.64 -8.37
CA GLY A 75 4.11 -7.93 -8.29
C GLY A 75 4.25 -8.61 -6.92
N TRP A 76 3.20 -9.31 -6.51
CA TRP A 76 3.09 -9.98 -5.20
C TRP A 76 3.97 -11.23 -5.01
N HIS A 77 4.70 -11.64 -6.05
CA HIS A 77 5.68 -12.74 -5.97
C HIS A 77 7.08 -12.21 -5.59
N CYS A 78 7.28 -10.90 -5.54
CA CYS A 78 8.58 -10.34 -5.16
C CYS A 78 8.83 -10.51 -3.66
N PRO A 79 10.09 -10.81 -3.24
CA PRO A 79 10.43 -10.93 -1.83
C PRO A 79 10.21 -9.62 -1.04
N GLY A 80 10.26 -8.46 -1.72
CA GLY A 80 9.93 -7.17 -1.12
C GLY A 80 8.43 -6.94 -0.93
N ALA A 81 7.56 -7.80 -1.45
CA ALA A 81 6.13 -7.78 -1.18
C ALA A 81 5.75 -8.58 0.08
N ASP A 82 6.71 -9.25 0.74
CA ASP A 82 6.50 -9.99 1.98
C ASP A 82 6.90 -9.11 3.19
N PRO A 83 5.96 -8.77 4.09
CA PRO A 83 6.25 -7.92 5.25
C PRO A 83 7.14 -8.60 6.30
N ASP A 84 7.29 -9.94 6.26
CA ASP A 84 8.11 -10.74 7.18
C ASP A 84 9.55 -10.90 6.67
N ASN A 85 9.85 -10.35 5.49
CA ASN A 85 11.15 -10.49 4.81
C ASN A 85 12.02 -9.22 4.91
N ASN A 86 11.70 -8.32 5.85
CA ASN A 86 12.40 -7.07 6.16
C ASN A 86 12.81 -7.01 7.63
#